data_AF-A0A2S1LW90-F1
#
_entry.id   AF-A0A2S1LW90-F1
#
_cell.length_a   1.000
_cell.length_b   1.000
_cell.length_c   1.000
_cell.angle_alpha   90.00
_cell.angle_beta   90.00
_cell.angle_gamma   90.00
#
_symmetry.space_group_name_H-M   'P 1'
#
loop_
_entity.id
_entity.type
_entity.pdbx_description
1 polymer ?
#
loop_
_entity_poly.entity_id
_entity_poly.type
_entity_poly.pdbx_seq_one_letter_code
_entity_poly.pdbx_strand_id
1 'polypeptide(L)'
;MRKFYKIYILSFFFVIISCNTKTLNELGEEQFKIPFGTLPGEIAPLENKFTNSSFDIKTYNGLVYIVETKANKLMIFNSYGKLIQTYQNSIFKSNPDLKIKKVDFESIQAIYPSKDFIVVSDKIDNKKSKFDEKENIAYFTRIFILNKDLSVEVLGQDGQNGTPFPQIYDINIDDGNNIAIITIYNEGYIIYSYDNNLSPLYKIYVTKHILQIPEEESKKYNISIDKVFFEVNKKIIYVKTTHYENIGANEGINDLGVRIKNQYLYTMTLNKNKEFEIKNKITLPQNLLDDQQESFVNIIGIQKDNIIASTNMKNLSNTLIWKLDNQGNIKEQLILIEPPNLTFLAESLSKDGILSILYGEKSGVSVYWWNLNTLLKL
;
A
#
# COMPACT_ATOMS: atom_id res chain seq x y z
N MET A 1 -28.36 6.08 74.48
CA MET A 1 -28.48 6.73 73.16
C MET A 1 -27.96 5.78 72.08
N ARG A 2 -28.78 5.58 71.02
CA ARG A 2 -28.51 5.10 69.64
C ARG A 2 -27.09 4.60 69.29
N LYS A 3 -26.93 3.32 68.92
CA LYS A 3 -26.91 2.70 67.56
C LYS A 3 -25.86 3.26 66.57
N PHE A 4 -24.93 2.45 66.06
CA PHE A 4 -25.00 1.76 64.74
C PHE A 4 -23.64 1.17 64.30
N TYR A 5 -23.69 -0.08 63.82
CA TYR A 5 -22.67 -0.76 63.02
C TYR A 5 -22.33 0.01 61.74
N LYS A 6 -21.07 -0.08 61.26
CA LYS A 6 -20.77 -0.45 59.85
C LYS A 6 -19.28 -0.73 59.60
N ILE A 7 -19.05 -2.00 59.29
CA ILE A 7 -17.95 -2.52 58.48
C ILE A 7 -17.83 -1.72 57.19
N TYR A 8 -16.61 -1.28 56.85
CA TYR A 8 -16.16 -1.13 55.47
C TYR A 8 -14.70 -1.58 55.38
N ILE A 9 -14.53 -2.90 55.17
CA ILE A 9 -13.38 -3.43 54.44
C ILE A 9 -13.52 -2.87 53.02
N LEU A 10 -12.87 -1.74 52.76
CA LEU A 10 -12.72 -1.23 51.41
C LEU A 10 -11.52 -1.96 50.77
N SER A 11 -11.78 -3.22 50.45
CA SER A 11 -11.04 -3.97 49.45
C SER A 11 -11.28 -3.29 48.10
N PHE A 12 -10.54 -2.21 47.83
CA PHE A 12 -10.47 -1.67 46.48
C PHE A 12 -9.48 -2.54 45.71
N PHE A 13 -10.05 -3.58 45.11
CA PHE A 13 -9.54 -4.29 43.95
C PHE A 13 -8.92 -3.26 42.99
N PHE A 14 -7.61 -3.06 43.06
CA PHE A 14 -6.84 -2.61 41.91
C PHE A 14 -6.85 -3.79 40.95
N VAL A 15 -7.93 -3.88 40.14
CA VAL A 15 -7.90 -4.66 38.92
C VAL A 15 -6.82 -4.01 38.07
N ILE A 16 -5.61 -4.58 38.13
CA ILE A 16 -4.59 -4.36 37.12
C ILE A 16 -5.20 -4.96 35.86
N ILE A 17 -5.94 -4.15 35.10
CA ILE A 17 -6.29 -4.46 33.72
C ILE A 17 -4.97 -4.33 32.96
N SER A 18 -4.13 -5.35 33.07
CA SER A 18 -3.04 -5.57 32.13
C SER A 18 -3.72 -5.87 30.81
N CYS A 19 -3.78 -4.87 29.94
CA CYS A 19 -4.18 -5.05 28.56
C CYS A 19 -3.07 -5.89 27.89
N ASN A 20 -3.14 -7.22 28.06
CA ASN A 20 -2.21 -8.14 27.42
C ASN A 20 -2.54 -8.15 25.93
N THR A 21 -1.86 -7.29 25.15
CA THR A 21 -1.83 -7.42 23.69
C THR A 21 -1.08 -8.71 23.38
N LYS A 22 -1.83 -9.76 23.02
CA LYS A 22 -1.26 -11.06 22.70
C LYS A 22 -0.44 -10.91 21.40
N THR A 23 0.86 -11.11 21.49
CA THR A 23 1.71 -11.22 20.30
C THR A 23 1.57 -12.60 19.70
N LEU A 24 1.14 -12.66 18.44
CA LEU A 24 1.10 -13.88 17.65
C LEU A 24 2.37 -13.94 16.78
N ASN A 25 2.98 -15.12 16.66
CA ASN A 25 4.09 -15.35 15.75
C ASN A 25 3.60 -16.29 14.65
N GLU A 26 3.63 -15.85 13.39
CA GLU A 26 3.09 -16.63 12.27
C GLU A 26 4.11 -16.78 11.16
N LEU A 27 4.32 -18.02 10.75
CA LEU A 27 5.05 -18.37 9.54
C LEU A 27 4.07 -18.38 8.37
N GLY A 28 4.46 -17.81 7.24
CA GLY A 28 3.60 -17.77 6.05
C GLY A 28 3.31 -19.14 5.48
N GLU A 29 2.12 -19.31 4.94
CA GLU A 29 1.76 -20.49 4.18
C GLU A 29 2.14 -20.29 2.72
N GLU A 30 3.06 -21.13 2.21
CA GLU A 30 3.35 -21.23 0.78
C GLU A 30 2.11 -21.78 0.08
N GLN A 31 1.52 -20.97 -0.80
CA GLN A 31 0.31 -21.35 -1.54
C GLN A 31 0.66 -22.21 -2.75
N PHE A 32 1.62 -21.74 -3.55
CA PHE A 32 2.13 -22.44 -4.71
C PHE A 32 3.43 -21.81 -5.19
N LYS A 33 4.06 -22.54 -6.10
CA LYS A 33 5.31 -22.15 -6.75
C LYS A 33 5.15 -22.02 -8.25
N ILE A 34 5.75 -20.98 -8.80
CA ILE A 34 5.83 -20.68 -10.22
C ILE A 34 7.24 -21.06 -10.70
N PRO A 35 7.37 -21.99 -11.66
CA PRO A 35 8.68 -22.40 -12.15
C PRO A 35 9.34 -21.28 -12.98
N PHE A 36 10.66 -21.32 -13.05
CA PHE A 36 11.40 -20.47 -13.97
C PHE A 36 11.23 -20.93 -15.42
N GLY A 37 11.15 -19.97 -16.33
CA GLY A 37 11.05 -20.21 -17.77
C GLY A 37 10.51 -19.00 -18.50
N THR A 38 10.09 -19.19 -19.75
CA THR A 38 9.63 -18.09 -20.61
C THR A 38 8.18 -18.24 -21.04
N LEU A 39 7.53 -19.35 -20.69
CA LEU A 39 6.13 -19.59 -21.06
C LEU A 39 5.17 -18.67 -20.29
N PRO A 40 3.91 -18.53 -20.75
CA PRO A 40 2.89 -17.68 -20.13
C PRO A 40 2.67 -17.83 -18.62
N GLY A 41 2.94 -19.00 -18.04
CA GLY A 41 2.76 -19.29 -16.61
C GLY A 41 4.07 -19.48 -15.85
N GLU A 42 5.18 -19.02 -16.42
CA GLU A 42 6.53 -19.14 -15.86
C GLU A 42 7.13 -17.75 -15.64
N ILE A 43 8.16 -17.64 -14.81
CA ILE A 43 8.88 -16.38 -14.56
C ILE A 43 10.28 -16.45 -15.15
N ALA A 44 10.78 -15.39 -15.79
CA ALA A 44 12.14 -15.43 -16.31
C ALA A 44 13.15 -15.64 -15.16
N PRO A 45 14.23 -16.42 -15.38
CA PRO A 45 15.26 -16.61 -14.37
C PRO A 45 15.77 -15.27 -13.82
N LEU A 46 15.84 -15.17 -12.51
CA LEU A 46 16.27 -13.95 -11.84
C LEU A 46 17.76 -13.71 -12.11
N GLU A 47 18.12 -12.51 -12.60
CA GLU A 47 19.53 -12.12 -12.76
C GLU A 47 20.14 -11.78 -11.38
N ASN A 48 21.40 -12.17 -11.15
CA ASN A 48 22.14 -11.98 -9.88
C ASN A 48 22.30 -10.51 -9.40
N LYS A 49 21.72 -9.53 -10.10
CA LYS A 49 21.67 -8.12 -9.70
C LYS A 49 20.23 -7.80 -9.28
N PHE A 50 19.91 -8.11 -8.03
CA PHE A 50 18.58 -7.95 -7.48
C PHE A 50 18.33 -6.50 -7.07
N THR A 51 17.42 -5.83 -7.77
CA THR A 51 16.70 -4.64 -7.28
C THR A 51 15.23 -5.00 -7.19
N ASN A 52 14.56 -4.58 -6.11
CA ASN A 52 13.15 -4.86 -5.74
C ASN A 52 12.08 -4.40 -6.77
N SER A 53 12.46 -4.03 -8.00
CA SER A 53 11.64 -3.25 -8.93
C SER A 53 11.15 -4.03 -10.16
N SER A 54 11.30 -5.35 -10.20
CA SER A 54 10.95 -6.14 -11.40
C SER A 54 9.63 -6.89 -11.28
N PHE A 55 8.98 -6.88 -10.11
CA PHE A 55 7.74 -7.61 -9.85
C PHE A 55 6.73 -6.76 -9.08
N ASP A 56 5.45 -7.07 -9.29
CA ASP A 56 4.34 -6.64 -8.44
C ASP A 56 3.43 -7.85 -8.20
N ILE A 57 2.80 -7.91 -7.03
CA ILE A 57 1.84 -8.95 -6.65
C ILE A 57 0.60 -8.32 -6.04
N LYS A 58 -0.58 -8.79 -6.45
CA LYS A 58 -1.85 -8.46 -5.81
C LYS A 58 -2.68 -9.71 -5.63
N THR A 59 -3.53 -9.69 -4.62
CA THR A 59 -4.55 -10.70 -4.42
C THR A 59 -5.92 -10.06 -4.34
N TYR A 60 -6.90 -10.72 -4.93
CA TYR A 60 -8.28 -10.26 -4.93
C TYR A 60 -9.22 -11.43 -5.18
N ASN A 61 -10.20 -11.65 -4.30
CA ASN A 61 -11.20 -12.71 -4.42
C ASN A 61 -10.60 -14.11 -4.70
N GLY A 62 -9.50 -14.44 -4.01
CA GLY A 62 -8.84 -15.75 -4.14
C GLY A 62 -8.02 -15.95 -5.43
N LEU A 63 -7.87 -14.91 -6.27
CA LEU A 63 -6.95 -14.90 -7.40
C LEU A 63 -5.64 -14.21 -7.03
N VAL A 64 -4.54 -14.69 -7.61
CA VAL A 64 -3.21 -14.10 -7.50
C VAL A 64 -2.85 -13.45 -8.82
N TYR A 65 -2.54 -12.16 -8.78
CA TYR A 65 -2.11 -11.37 -9.93
C TYR A 65 -0.64 -11.07 -9.75
N ILE A 66 0.18 -11.43 -10.72
CA ILE A 66 1.63 -11.19 -10.69
C ILE A 66 2.04 -10.48 -11.96
N VAL A 67 2.79 -9.41 -11.80
CA VAL A 67 3.47 -8.70 -12.89
C VAL A 67 4.93 -9.04 -12.86
N GLU A 68 5.47 -9.35 -14.03
CA GLU A 68 6.90 -9.35 -14.30
C GLU A 68 7.21 -8.15 -15.20
N THR A 69 7.70 -7.06 -14.60
CA THR A 69 7.92 -5.77 -15.27
C THR A 69 8.90 -5.88 -16.42
N LYS A 70 9.99 -6.66 -16.26
CA LYS A 70 10.98 -6.85 -17.34
C LYS A 70 10.40 -7.57 -18.55
N ALA A 71 9.45 -8.48 -18.34
CA ALA A 71 8.79 -9.23 -19.41
C ALA A 71 7.53 -8.53 -19.94
N ASN A 72 7.09 -7.42 -19.31
CA ASN A 72 5.80 -6.78 -19.59
C ASN A 72 4.64 -7.78 -19.61
N LYS A 73 4.63 -8.64 -18.59
CA LYS A 73 3.71 -9.77 -18.49
C LYS A 73 2.92 -9.68 -17.20
N LEU A 74 1.60 -9.72 -17.32
CA LEU A 74 0.66 -9.90 -16.22
C LEU A 74 0.11 -11.32 -16.28
N MET A 75 0.21 -12.04 -15.18
CA MET A 75 -0.29 -13.40 -14.99
C MET A 75 -1.33 -13.44 -13.89
N ILE A 76 -2.40 -14.19 -14.12
CA ILE A 76 -3.47 -14.38 -13.14
C ILE A 76 -3.57 -15.86 -12.85
N PHE A 77 -3.35 -16.24 -11.60
CA PHE A 77 -3.46 -17.59 -11.10
C PHE A 77 -4.65 -17.71 -10.16
N ASN A 78 -5.20 -18.92 -10.02
CA ASN A 78 -6.02 -19.22 -8.85
C ASN A 78 -5.12 -19.51 -7.62
N SER A 79 -5.73 -19.65 -6.45
CA SER A 79 -5.02 -19.97 -5.20
C SER A 79 -4.25 -21.30 -5.21
N TYR A 80 -4.49 -22.18 -6.19
CA TYR A 80 -3.79 -23.46 -6.35
C TYR A 80 -2.62 -23.40 -7.34
N GLY A 81 -2.27 -22.21 -7.84
CA GLY A 81 -1.18 -22.02 -8.79
C GLY A 81 -1.49 -22.40 -10.24
N LYS A 82 -2.76 -22.64 -10.59
CA LYS A 82 -3.17 -22.82 -11.98
C LYS A 82 -3.30 -21.46 -12.67
N LEU A 83 -2.59 -21.27 -13.78
CA LEU A 83 -2.75 -20.09 -14.64
C LEU A 83 -4.17 -20.04 -15.22
N ILE A 84 -4.83 -18.91 -15.05
CA ILE A 84 -6.18 -18.62 -15.52
C ILE A 84 -6.17 -17.74 -16.77
N GLN A 85 -5.30 -16.73 -16.78
CA GLN A 85 -5.22 -15.71 -17.82
C GLN A 85 -3.83 -15.08 -17.81
N THR A 86 -3.34 -14.68 -18.98
CA THR A 86 -2.19 -13.78 -19.07
C THR A 86 -2.47 -12.62 -20.03
N TYR A 87 -1.85 -11.48 -19.73
CA TYR A 87 -1.77 -10.32 -20.62
C TYR A 87 -0.30 -10.04 -20.91
N GLN A 88 0.08 -10.00 -22.18
CA GLN A 88 1.47 -9.80 -22.59
C GLN A 88 1.57 -9.28 -24.02
N ASN A 89 2.76 -8.77 -24.36
CA ASN A 89 3.12 -8.39 -25.73
C ASN A 89 3.15 -9.61 -26.68
N SER A 90 3.04 -9.37 -27.99
CA SER A 90 2.76 -10.38 -29.04
C SER A 90 3.86 -11.41 -29.36
N ILE A 91 4.72 -11.74 -28.40
CA ILE A 91 5.80 -12.72 -28.62
C ILE A 91 5.21 -14.15 -28.74
N PHE A 92 4.10 -14.43 -28.08
CA PHE A 92 3.41 -15.73 -28.14
C PHE A 92 2.14 -15.67 -28.99
N LYS A 93 1.92 -16.69 -29.84
CA LYS A 93 0.64 -16.88 -30.54
C LYS A 93 -0.47 -17.12 -29.50
N SER A 94 -1.67 -16.58 -29.73
CA SER A 94 -2.81 -16.83 -28.86
C SER A 94 -3.05 -18.33 -28.74
N ASN A 95 -3.01 -18.86 -27.52
CA ASN A 95 -3.35 -20.25 -27.23
C ASN A 95 -4.74 -20.27 -26.56
N PRO A 96 -5.75 -20.89 -27.18
CA PRO A 96 -7.10 -20.95 -26.63
C PRO A 96 -7.18 -21.68 -25.28
N ASP A 97 -6.26 -22.60 -25.00
CA ASP A 97 -6.20 -23.36 -23.74
C ASP A 97 -5.60 -22.54 -22.59
N LEU A 98 -4.78 -21.53 -22.89
CA LEU A 98 -4.05 -20.71 -21.90
C LEU A 98 -4.59 -19.28 -21.76
N LYS A 99 -5.74 -18.96 -22.38
CA LYS A 99 -6.35 -17.62 -22.45
C LYS A 99 -5.30 -16.49 -22.47
N ILE A 100 -4.48 -16.47 -23.52
CA ILE A 100 -3.46 -15.43 -23.71
C ILE A 100 -4.10 -14.23 -24.39
N LYS A 101 -4.11 -13.06 -23.75
CA LYS A 101 -4.57 -11.80 -24.34
C LYS A 101 -3.41 -10.90 -24.69
N LYS A 102 -3.41 -10.38 -25.91
CA LYS A 102 -2.44 -9.39 -26.36
C LYS A 102 -2.83 -8.00 -25.83
N VAL A 103 -1.89 -7.33 -25.17
CA VAL A 103 -1.95 -5.90 -24.83
C VAL A 103 -0.57 -5.33 -25.05
N ASP A 104 -0.46 -4.19 -25.72
CA ASP A 104 0.81 -3.57 -26.08
C ASP A 104 1.34 -2.69 -24.93
N PHE A 105 1.81 -3.34 -23.87
CA PHE A 105 2.46 -2.68 -22.74
C PHE A 105 3.86 -2.19 -23.12
N GLU A 106 4.23 -0.98 -22.69
CA GLU A 106 5.59 -0.45 -22.86
C GLU A 106 6.46 -0.77 -21.65
N SER A 107 5.97 -0.51 -20.44
CA SER A 107 6.67 -0.79 -19.18
C SER A 107 5.68 -0.82 -18.01
N ILE A 108 5.13 -2.01 -17.70
CA ILE A 108 4.19 -2.18 -16.59
C ILE A 108 4.89 -1.84 -15.26
N GLN A 109 4.33 -0.91 -14.51
CA GLN A 109 4.85 -0.50 -13.19
C GLN A 109 4.14 -1.19 -12.04
N ALA A 110 2.81 -1.27 -12.08
CA ALA A 110 2.00 -1.80 -10.99
C ALA A 110 0.60 -2.20 -11.49
N ILE A 111 -0.08 -3.04 -10.72
CA ILE A 111 -1.44 -3.50 -10.98
C ILE A 111 -2.35 -3.35 -9.77
N TYR A 112 -3.64 -3.18 -10.04
CA TYR A 112 -4.67 -3.02 -9.02
C TYR A 112 -5.94 -3.74 -9.49
N PRO A 113 -6.13 -5.02 -9.10
CA PRO A 113 -7.35 -5.76 -9.42
C PRO A 113 -8.56 -5.22 -8.65
N SER A 114 -9.71 -5.22 -9.30
CA SER A 114 -11.01 -4.87 -8.71
C SER A 114 -12.04 -5.96 -9.00
N LYS A 115 -13.28 -5.70 -8.57
CA LYS A 115 -14.39 -6.61 -8.84
C LYS A 115 -14.56 -6.81 -10.34
N ASP A 116 -14.46 -5.74 -11.14
CA ASP A 116 -14.94 -5.73 -12.52
C ASP A 116 -13.85 -5.49 -13.57
N PHE A 117 -12.68 -5.00 -13.16
CA PHE A 117 -11.54 -4.75 -14.04
C PHE A 117 -10.21 -4.89 -13.30
N ILE A 118 -9.12 -4.78 -14.05
CA ILE A 118 -7.77 -4.64 -13.50
C ILE A 118 -7.22 -3.32 -14.01
N VAL A 119 -6.77 -2.47 -13.09
CA VAL A 119 -6.05 -1.23 -13.44
C VAL A 119 -4.58 -1.56 -13.57
N VAL A 120 -3.96 -1.18 -14.69
CA VAL A 120 -2.54 -1.41 -14.95
C VAL A 120 -1.86 -0.07 -15.21
N SER A 121 -0.85 0.26 -14.42
CA SER A 121 -0.01 1.42 -14.65
C SER A 121 1.11 1.06 -15.63
N ASP A 122 1.21 1.78 -16.74
CA ASP A 122 2.18 1.55 -17.81
C ASP A 122 2.97 2.82 -18.11
N LYS A 123 4.29 2.76 -17.94
CA LYS A 123 5.19 3.87 -18.23
C LYS A 123 5.50 3.91 -19.72
N ILE A 124 5.27 5.06 -20.35
CA ILE A 124 5.56 5.30 -21.76
C ILE A 124 7.01 5.70 -21.95
N ASP A 125 7.54 5.45 -23.14
CA ASP A 125 8.87 5.95 -23.53
C ASP A 125 8.94 7.48 -23.33
N ASN A 126 10.05 7.95 -22.74
CA ASN A 126 10.34 9.37 -22.51
C ASN A 126 10.16 10.23 -23.78
N LYS A 127 10.36 9.68 -24.99
CA LYS A 127 10.12 10.39 -26.26
C LYS A 127 8.66 10.75 -26.51
N LYS A 128 7.72 10.02 -25.89
CA LYS A 128 6.27 10.26 -25.95
C LYS A 128 5.75 11.04 -24.75
N SER A 129 6.62 11.31 -23.76
CA SER A 129 6.25 12.08 -22.58
C SER A 129 5.97 13.54 -22.94
N LYS A 130 4.99 14.13 -22.27
CA LYS A 130 4.74 15.57 -22.33
C LYS A 130 5.30 16.19 -21.06
N PHE A 131 5.92 17.36 -21.18
CA PHE A 131 6.44 18.09 -20.03
C PHE A 131 5.69 19.41 -19.89
N ASP A 132 5.19 19.69 -18.70
CA ASP A 132 4.60 20.97 -18.32
C ASP A 132 5.66 21.82 -17.63
N GLU A 133 6.15 22.85 -18.31
CA GLU A 133 7.18 23.74 -17.79
C GLU A 133 6.70 24.58 -16.60
N LYS A 134 5.41 24.92 -16.56
CA LYS A 134 4.86 25.79 -15.51
C LYS A 134 4.80 25.07 -14.17
N GLU A 135 4.32 23.83 -14.20
CA GLU A 135 4.19 22.99 -13.00
C GLU A 135 5.45 22.14 -12.74
N ASN A 136 6.41 22.10 -13.69
CA ASN A 136 7.60 21.26 -13.66
C ASN A 136 7.25 19.76 -13.53
N ILE A 137 6.27 19.30 -14.32
CA ILE A 137 5.72 17.93 -14.26
C ILE A 137 5.89 17.24 -15.62
N ALA A 138 6.42 16.02 -15.61
CA ALA A 138 6.43 15.14 -16.77
C ALA A 138 5.25 14.15 -16.73
N TYR A 139 4.47 14.10 -17.81
CA TYR A 139 3.36 13.18 -18.02
C TYR A 139 3.82 12.00 -18.88
N PHE A 140 4.02 10.85 -18.23
CA PHE A 140 4.56 9.66 -18.88
C PHE A 140 3.93 8.34 -18.42
N THR A 141 2.85 8.37 -17.63
CA THR A 141 2.19 7.15 -17.18
C THR A 141 0.81 7.04 -17.78
N ARG A 142 0.55 5.96 -18.53
CA ARG A 142 -0.79 5.60 -18.98
C ARG A 142 -1.40 4.60 -18.01
N ILE A 143 -2.72 4.65 -17.90
CA ILE A 143 -3.47 3.67 -17.11
C ILE A 143 -4.29 2.84 -18.08
N PHE A 144 -4.08 1.53 -18.11
CA PHE A 144 -4.98 0.60 -18.81
C PHE A 144 -6.05 0.08 -17.85
N ILE A 145 -7.27 0.00 -18.35
CA ILE A 145 -8.38 -0.68 -17.68
C ILE A 145 -8.64 -1.97 -18.46
N LEU A 146 -8.32 -3.11 -17.84
CA LEU A 146 -8.55 -4.44 -18.42
C LEU A 146 -9.89 -4.96 -17.90
N ASN A 147 -10.91 -4.93 -18.73
CA ASN A 147 -12.26 -5.35 -18.37
C ASN A 147 -12.42 -6.88 -18.44
N LYS A 148 -13.41 -7.41 -17.70
CA LYS A 148 -13.77 -8.84 -17.72
C LYS A 148 -14.18 -9.37 -19.09
N ASP A 149 -14.82 -8.54 -19.91
CA ASP A 149 -15.21 -8.87 -21.28
C ASP A 149 -14.03 -8.86 -22.26
N LEU A 150 -12.80 -8.68 -21.74
CA LEU A 150 -11.54 -8.62 -22.47
C LEU A 150 -11.38 -7.36 -23.34
N SER A 151 -12.26 -6.36 -23.19
CA SER A 151 -12.00 -5.02 -23.71
C SER A 151 -10.88 -4.35 -22.89
N VAL A 152 -10.17 -3.44 -23.53
CA VAL A 152 -9.07 -2.69 -22.93
C VAL A 152 -9.29 -1.22 -23.23
N GLU A 153 -9.32 -0.42 -22.18
CA GLU A 153 -9.49 1.03 -22.26
C GLU A 153 -8.25 1.72 -21.71
N VAL A 154 -8.03 2.97 -22.13
CA VAL A 154 -6.95 3.81 -21.59
C VAL A 154 -7.59 4.96 -20.81
N LEU A 155 -7.16 5.14 -19.58
CA LEU A 155 -7.56 6.24 -18.70
C LEU A 155 -6.44 7.28 -18.66
N GLY A 156 -6.82 8.54 -18.79
CA GLY A 156 -5.97 9.72 -18.58
C GLY A 156 -6.61 10.71 -17.61
N GLN A 157 -5.91 11.81 -17.35
CA GLN A 157 -6.31 12.87 -16.40
C GLN A 157 -7.75 13.36 -16.64
N ASP A 158 -8.09 13.57 -17.91
CA ASP A 158 -9.38 14.12 -18.35
C ASP A 158 -10.45 13.04 -18.62
N GLY A 159 -10.19 11.78 -18.23
CA GLY A 159 -11.05 10.63 -18.48
C GLY A 159 -10.48 9.71 -19.57
N GLN A 160 -11.37 8.99 -20.26
CA GLN A 160 -10.97 7.99 -21.25
C GLN A 160 -10.14 8.62 -22.38
N ASN A 161 -8.99 8.01 -22.70
CA ASN A 161 -8.01 8.47 -23.67
C ASN A 161 -7.49 9.91 -23.43
N GLY A 162 -7.59 10.41 -22.20
CA GLY A 162 -7.12 11.73 -21.80
C GLY A 162 -5.59 11.82 -21.69
N THR A 163 -5.12 12.93 -21.13
CA THR A 163 -3.69 13.17 -20.93
C THR A 163 -3.06 12.12 -19.99
N PRO A 164 -1.87 11.56 -20.28
CA PRO A 164 -1.17 10.68 -19.36
C PRO A 164 -0.95 11.32 -17.98
N PHE A 165 -0.76 10.50 -16.96
CA PHE A 165 -0.47 10.95 -15.61
C PHE A 165 1.02 11.21 -15.40
N PRO A 166 1.38 11.97 -14.35
CA PRO A 166 2.72 11.99 -13.79
C PRO A 166 3.17 10.61 -13.27
N GLN A 167 4.28 10.58 -12.53
CA GLN A 167 4.68 9.37 -11.83
C GLN A 167 3.58 8.93 -10.85
N ILE A 168 3.06 7.72 -11.05
CA ILE A 168 2.10 7.11 -10.14
C ILE A 168 2.84 6.70 -8.86
N TYR A 169 2.30 7.13 -7.73
CA TYR A 169 2.70 6.66 -6.40
C TYR A 169 1.89 5.44 -5.98
N ASP A 170 0.56 5.51 -6.12
CA ASP A 170 -0.37 4.45 -5.74
C ASP A 170 -1.70 4.60 -6.50
N ILE A 171 -2.50 3.54 -6.54
CA ILE A 171 -3.87 3.56 -7.05
C ILE A 171 -4.78 2.90 -6.03
N ASN A 172 -5.88 3.57 -5.68
CA ASN A 172 -6.89 3.00 -4.80
C ASN A 172 -8.17 2.78 -5.59
N ILE A 173 -8.77 1.60 -5.44
CA ILE A 173 -10.05 1.26 -6.04
C ILE A 173 -11.01 0.95 -4.92
N ASP A 174 -12.11 1.69 -4.79
CA ASP A 174 -13.10 1.43 -3.75
C ASP A 174 -14.08 0.30 -4.11
N ASP A 175 -14.98 -0.04 -3.20
CA ASP A 175 -15.90 -1.19 -3.39
C ASP A 175 -16.99 -0.93 -4.44
N GLY A 176 -17.17 0.33 -4.86
CA GLY A 176 -18.02 0.71 -5.99
C GLY A 176 -17.26 0.80 -7.31
N ASN A 177 -16.00 0.35 -7.34
CA ASN A 177 -15.07 0.47 -8.46
C ASN A 177 -14.74 1.91 -8.88
N ASN A 178 -14.88 2.88 -7.98
CA ASN A 178 -14.33 4.20 -8.25
C ASN A 178 -12.82 4.16 -8.04
N ILE A 179 -12.10 4.92 -8.83
CA ILE A 179 -10.64 4.88 -8.91
C ILE A 179 -10.08 6.19 -8.37
N ALA A 180 -9.03 6.13 -7.56
CA ALA A 180 -8.18 7.23 -7.21
C ALA A 180 -6.75 6.94 -7.66
N ILE A 181 -6.25 7.73 -8.61
CA ILE A 181 -4.87 7.71 -9.11
C ILE A 181 -4.08 8.74 -8.30
N ILE A 182 -3.08 8.30 -7.55
CA ILE A 182 -2.26 9.15 -6.67
C ILE A 182 -0.89 9.31 -7.32
N THR A 183 -0.49 10.54 -7.59
CA THR A 183 0.73 10.85 -8.33
C THR A 183 1.66 11.73 -7.51
N ILE A 184 2.96 11.57 -7.72
CA ILE A 184 3.98 12.38 -7.05
C ILE A 184 3.98 13.80 -7.63
N TYR A 185 4.08 14.78 -6.73
CA TYR A 185 4.23 16.21 -7.02
C TYR A 185 5.36 16.78 -6.17
N ASN A 186 6.00 17.87 -6.60
CA ASN A 186 7.13 18.47 -5.89
C ASN A 186 6.80 18.91 -4.45
N GLU A 187 5.54 19.29 -4.17
CA GLU A 187 5.08 19.71 -2.84
C GLU A 187 4.26 18.64 -2.09
N GLY A 188 4.11 17.44 -2.66
CA GLY A 188 3.33 16.35 -2.08
C GLY A 188 2.74 15.41 -3.13
N TYR A 189 1.41 15.31 -3.18
CA TYR A 189 0.71 14.42 -4.12
C TYR A 189 -0.43 15.11 -4.85
N ILE A 190 -0.76 14.62 -6.04
CA ILE A 190 -2.01 14.94 -6.74
C ILE A 190 -2.86 13.68 -6.80
N ILE A 191 -4.11 13.79 -6.37
CA ILE A 191 -5.10 12.73 -6.51
C ILE A 191 -6.02 13.07 -7.66
N TYR A 192 -6.12 12.18 -8.64
CA TYR A 192 -7.12 12.21 -9.70
C TYR A 192 -8.12 11.10 -9.43
N SER A 193 -9.41 11.40 -9.35
CA SER A 193 -10.43 10.40 -9.06
C SER A 193 -11.49 10.30 -10.13
N TYR A 194 -12.05 9.11 -10.27
CA TYR A 194 -12.96 8.73 -11.34
C TYR A 194 -14.08 7.88 -10.78
N ASP A 195 -15.27 8.02 -11.35
CA ASP A 195 -16.38 7.12 -11.07
C ASP A 195 -16.19 5.75 -11.75
N ASN A 196 -17.14 4.85 -11.53
CA ASN A 196 -17.15 3.52 -12.15
C ASN A 196 -17.34 3.54 -13.68
N ASN A 197 -17.68 4.68 -14.28
CA ASN A 197 -17.74 4.89 -15.73
C ASN A 197 -16.49 5.62 -16.25
N LEU A 198 -15.42 5.69 -15.43
CA LEU A 198 -14.18 6.39 -15.74
C LEU A 198 -14.33 7.90 -15.97
N SER A 199 -15.43 8.50 -15.47
CA SER A 199 -15.66 9.94 -15.56
C SER A 199 -14.91 10.66 -14.44
N PRO A 200 -14.15 11.74 -14.72
CA PRO A 200 -13.42 12.48 -13.70
C PRO A 200 -14.34 13.08 -12.63
N LEU A 201 -13.94 12.98 -11.36
CA LEU A 201 -14.69 13.48 -10.20
C LEU A 201 -13.95 14.62 -9.48
N TYR A 202 -12.74 14.35 -8.99
CA TYR A 202 -11.93 15.29 -8.23
C TYR A 202 -10.48 15.28 -8.69
N LYS A 203 -9.84 16.47 -8.69
CA LYS A 203 -8.39 16.66 -8.77
C LYS A 203 -7.94 17.41 -7.53
N ILE A 204 -7.15 16.77 -6.68
CA ILE A 204 -6.87 17.25 -5.31
C ILE A 204 -5.36 17.32 -5.10
N TYR A 205 -4.85 18.46 -4.68
CA TYR A 205 -3.46 18.64 -4.29
C TYR A 205 -3.33 18.40 -2.79
N VAL A 206 -2.60 17.35 -2.41
CA VAL A 206 -2.30 17.02 -1.02
C VAL A 206 -0.90 17.54 -0.69
N THR A 207 -0.87 18.72 -0.10
CA THR A 207 0.36 19.43 0.29
C THR A 207 0.38 19.71 1.79
N LYS A 208 1.50 20.22 2.33
CA LYS A 208 1.56 20.64 3.75
C LYS A 208 0.54 21.72 4.10
N HIS A 209 0.19 22.57 3.12
CA HIS A 209 -0.80 23.63 3.29
C HIS A 209 -2.21 23.09 3.55
N ILE A 210 -2.65 22.06 2.81
CA ILE A 210 -3.99 21.49 3.03
C ILE A 210 -4.11 20.77 4.40
N LEU A 211 -2.98 20.32 4.94
CA LEU A 211 -2.88 19.72 6.27
C LEU A 211 -2.86 20.75 7.42
N GLN A 212 -2.94 22.04 7.10
CA GLN A 212 -3.01 23.14 8.08
C GLN A 212 -1.94 23.04 9.17
N ILE A 213 -0.73 22.58 8.80
CA ILE A 213 0.36 22.42 9.73
C ILE A 213 0.84 23.81 10.17
N PRO A 214 0.94 24.11 11.48
CA PRO A 214 1.40 25.40 11.97
C PRO A 214 2.76 25.78 11.38
N GLU A 215 2.93 27.07 11.07
CA GLU A 215 4.18 27.57 10.47
C GLU A 215 5.39 27.35 11.37
N GLU A 216 5.22 27.52 12.69
CA GLU A 216 6.25 27.24 13.69
C GLU A 216 6.70 25.78 13.67
N GLU A 217 5.76 24.85 13.49
CA GLU A 217 6.05 23.41 13.38
C GLU A 217 6.80 23.12 12.08
N SER A 218 6.38 23.75 10.98
CA SER A 218 7.01 23.61 9.66
C SER A 218 8.42 24.20 9.58
N LYS A 219 8.73 25.21 10.42
CA LYS A 219 10.09 25.76 10.57
C LYS A 219 10.97 24.90 11.45
N LYS A 220 10.40 24.23 12.45
CA LYS A 220 11.13 23.42 13.43
C LYS A 220 11.46 22.02 12.91
N TYR A 221 10.55 21.40 12.18
CA TYR A 221 10.68 20.01 11.74
C TYR A 221 10.70 19.89 10.22
N ASN A 222 11.48 18.93 9.73
CA ASN A 222 11.36 18.49 8.34
C ASN A 222 10.16 17.56 8.26
N ILE A 223 9.09 17.99 7.59
CA ILE A 223 7.84 17.22 7.51
C ILE A 223 7.76 16.55 6.14
N SER A 224 7.50 15.24 6.14
CA SER A 224 7.25 14.43 4.95
C SER A 224 5.79 13.99 4.93
N ILE A 225 5.16 14.03 3.76
CA ILE A 225 3.90 13.33 3.49
C ILE A 225 4.31 11.98 2.93
N ASP A 226 4.14 10.91 3.70
CA ASP A 226 4.70 9.61 3.33
C ASP A 226 3.72 8.73 2.57
N LYS A 227 2.42 8.91 2.84
CA LYS A 227 1.37 8.10 2.23
C LYS A 227 0.03 8.83 2.16
N VAL A 228 -0.71 8.58 1.09
CA VAL A 228 -2.05 9.09 0.85
C VAL A 228 -2.94 7.93 0.44
N PHE A 229 -4.16 7.88 0.98
CA PHE A 229 -5.21 6.99 0.52
C PHE A 229 -6.47 7.78 0.24
N PHE A 230 -7.24 7.40 -0.79
CA PHE A 230 -8.54 8.02 -1.05
C PHE A 230 -9.65 6.98 -1.26
N GLU A 231 -10.62 6.97 -0.36
CA GLU A 231 -11.88 6.23 -0.52
C GLU A 231 -12.91 7.14 -1.20
N VAL A 232 -12.97 7.08 -2.55
CA VAL A 232 -13.75 8.00 -3.39
C VAL A 232 -15.25 8.01 -3.01
N ASN A 233 -15.87 6.83 -2.87
CA ASN A 233 -17.27 6.67 -2.48
C ASN A 233 -17.60 7.33 -1.14
N LYS A 234 -16.71 7.14 -0.15
CA LYS A 234 -16.88 7.72 1.19
C LYS A 234 -16.46 9.19 1.25
N LYS A 235 -15.73 9.66 0.24
CA LYS A 235 -15.11 10.99 0.18
C LYS A 235 -14.21 11.24 1.39
N ILE A 236 -13.40 10.23 1.72
CA ILE A 236 -12.46 10.26 2.84
C ILE A 236 -11.03 10.09 2.31
N ILE A 237 -10.17 11.06 2.61
CA ILE A 237 -8.74 10.99 2.34
C ILE A 237 -8.00 10.73 3.65
N TYR A 238 -7.06 9.81 3.63
CA TYR A 238 -6.12 9.60 4.72
C TYR A 238 -4.74 10.04 4.30
N VAL A 239 -4.07 10.82 5.14
CA VAL A 239 -2.74 11.36 4.86
C VAL A 239 -1.82 11.06 6.03
N LYS A 240 -0.76 10.28 5.79
CA LYS A 240 0.26 9.98 6.79
C LYS A 240 1.44 10.93 6.65
N THR A 241 1.86 11.52 7.76
CA THR A 241 3.07 12.36 7.80
C THR A 241 4.09 11.85 8.82
N THR A 242 5.36 12.15 8.56
CA THR A 242 6.46 12.01 9.53
C THR A 242 7.15 13.33 9.72
N HIS A 243 7.38 13.69 10.97
CA HIS A 243 8.04 14.92 11.39
C HIS A 243 9.41 14.54 11.90
N TYR A 244 10.45 15.01 11.21
CA TYR A 244 11.84 14.76 11.54
C TYR A 244 12.46 15.97 12.22
N GLU A 245 13.20 15.73 13.30
CA GLU A 245 14.03 16.72 13.98
C GLU A 245 15.47 16.57 13.51
N ASN A 246 16.10 17.68 13.12
CA ASN A 246 17.52 17.68 12.79
C ASN A 246 18.33 17.66 14.10
N ILE A 247 19.10 16.60 14.30
CA ILE A 247 19.90 16.38 15.51
C ILE A 247 21.40 16.55 15.26
N GLY A 248 21.78 16.88 14.02
CA GLY A 248 23.18 16.94 13.60
C GLY A 248 23.82 15.57 13.42
N ALA A 249 24.85 15.49 12.57
CA ALA A 249 25.63 14.27 12.40
C ALA A 249 26.58 14.11 13.62
N ASN A 250 26.12 13.41 14.65
CA ASN A 250 27.01 12.90 15.70
C ASN A 250 27.24 11.40 15.43
N GLU A 251 28.50 10.99 15.39
CA GLU A 251 28.91 9.59 15.29
C GLU A 251 28.24 8.79 16.42
N GLY A 252 27.18 8.02 16.09
CA GLY A 252 26.52 7.11 17.03
C GLY A 252 24.98 7.13 17.07
N ILE A 253 24.29 8.13 16.50
CA ILE A 253 22.81 8.21 16.61
C ILE A 253 22.09 7.94 15.28
N ASN A 254 22.58 8.45 14.15
CA ASN A 254 22.27 7.99 12.79
C ASN A 254 23.14 8.70 11.75
N ASP A 255 23.38 8.06 10.60
CA ASP A 255 24.22 8.60 9.51
C ASP A 255 23.55 9.77 8.74
N LEU A 256 22.25 10.03 8.99
CA LEU A 256 21.45 11.02 8.26
C LEU A 256 21.30 12.37 9.01
N GLY A 257 21.76 12.46 10.26
CA GLY A 257 21.60 13.63 11.13
C GLY A 257 20.15 13.99 11.49
N VAL A 258 19.17 13.09 11.30
CA VAL A 258 17.75 13.36 11.52
C VAL A 258 17.07 12.26 12.33
N ARG A 259 16.17 12.61 13.24
CA ARG A 259 15.39 11.66 14.06
C ARG A 259 13.91 11.81 13.81
N ILE A 260 13.16 10.72 13.79
CA ILE A 260 11.70 10.74 13.83
C ILE A 260 11.24 11.33 15.16
N LYS A 261 10.60 12.51 15.12
CA LYS A 261 10.01 13.16 16.29
C LYS A 261 8.58 12.72 16.52
N ASN A 262 7.76 12.76 15.48
CA ASN A 262 6.35 12.39 15.52
C ASN A 262 5.89 11.83 14.17
N GLN A 263 4.82 11.04 14.20
CA GLN A 263 4.13 10.55 13.02
C GLN A 263 2.64 10.73 13.23
N TYR A 264 1.93 11.20 12.19
CA TYR A 264 0.51 11.48 12.28
C TYR A 264 -0.25 10.84 11.13
N LEU A 265 -1.50 10.48 11.39
CA LEU A 265 -2.47 10.16 10.35
C LEU A 265 -3.62 11.17 10.42
N TYR A 266 -3.81 11.89 9.33
CA TYR A 266 -4.90 12.84 9.13
C TYR A 266 -6.03 12.14 8.40
N THR A 267 -7.27 12.39 8.82
CA THR A 267 -8.48 12.01 8.09
C THR A 267 -9.16 13.28 7.61
N MET A 268 -9.36 13.39 6.29
CA MET A 268 -10.00 14.54 5.66
C MET A 268 -11.30 14.11 4.99
N THR A 269 -12.31 14.96 5.07
CA THR A 269 -13.63 14.70 4.48
C THR A 269 -14.13 15.88 3.67
N LEU A 270 -14.96 15.63 2.67
CA LEU A 270 -15.58 16.68 1.88
C LEU A 270 -16.60 17.47 2.72
N ASN A 271 -16.41 18.78 2.83
CA ASN A 271 -17.31 19.67 3.55
C ASN A 271 -18.45 20.19 2.65
N LYS A 272 -19.31 21.05 3.22
CA LYS A 272 -20.45 21.65 2.49
C LYS A 272 -20.03 22.53 1.31
N ASN A 273 -18.83 23.10 1.35
CA ASN A 273 -18.27 23.94 0.30
C ASN A 273 -17.59 23.12 -0.81
N LYS A 274 -17.67 21.79 -0.76
CA LYS A 274 -16.99 20.86 -1.66
C LYS A 274 -15.46 20.94 -1.58
N GLU A 275 -14.94 21.30 -0.42
CA GLU A 275 -13.51 21.29 -0.12
C GLU A 275 -13.20 20.19 0.90
N PHE A 276 -12.01 19.60 0.81
CA PHE A 276 -11.58 18.61 1.80
C PHE A 276 -10.99 19.32 3.01
N GLU A 277 -11.54 19.03 4.19
CA GLU A 277 -11.08 19.58 5.47
C GLU A 277 -10.67 18.47 6.43
N ILE A 278 -9.75 18.78 7.35
CA ILE A 278 -9.27 17.84 8.36
C ILE A 278 -10.38 17.62 9.38
N LYS A 279 -10.85 16.38 9.48
CA LYS A 279 -11.84 15.95 10.47
C LYS A 279 -11.19 15.37 11.71
N ASN A 280 -10.07 14.68 11.54
CA ASN A 280 -9.36 14.04 12.64
C ASN A 280 -7.83 14.04 12.37
N LYS A 281 -7.05 14.09 13.44
CA LYS A 281 -5.61 13.89 13.45
C LYS A 281 -5.26 12.97 14.61
N ILE A 282 -4.66 11.83 14.31
CA ILE A 282 -4.17 10.91 15.33
C ILE A 282 -2.64 10.88 15.33
N THR A 283 -2.07 10.63 16.51
CA THR A 283 -0.63 10.38 16.66
C THR A 283 -0.40 8.89 16.51
N LEU A 284 0.49 8.50 15.59
CA LEU A 284 0.85 7.10 15.44
C LEU A 284 1.83 6.69 16.56
N PRO A 285 1.78 5.43 17.02
CA PRO A 285 2.67 4.95 18.06
C PRO A 285 4.15 5.17 17.75
N GLN A 286 4.94 5.35 18.80
CA GLN A 286 6.40 5.53 18.75
C GLN A 286 7.07 4.43 19.56
N ASN A 287 8.37 4.21 19.31
CA ASN A 287 9.20 3.24 20.03
C ASN A 287 8.52 1.87 20.10
N LEU A 288 8.03 1.41 18.95
CA LEU A 288 7.36 0.11 18.81
C LEU A 288 8.36 -1.05 18.87
N LEU A 289 9.62 -0.73 18.65
CA LEU A 289 10.78 -1.57 18.85
C LEU A 289 11.43 -1.14 20.17
N ASP A 290 12.19 -2.05 20.79
CA ASP A 290 12.90 -1.88 22.08
C ASP A 290 13.39 -0.44 22.32
N ASP A 291 13.35 0.06 23.58
CA ASP A 291 13.29 1.49 23.99
C ASP A 291 14.35 2.45 23.37
N GLN A 292 15.34 1.93 22.66
CA GLN A 292 16.38 2.69 21.98
C GLN A 292 16.19 2.84 20.46
N GLN A 293 15.14 2.25 19.86
CA GLN A 293 14.98 2.23 18.41
C GLN A 293 13.79 3.05 17.87
N GLU A 294 14.10 4.01 17.01
CA GLU A 294 13.10 4.72 16.21
C GLU A 294 12.33 3.76 15.30
N SER A 295 11.00 3.81 15.38
CA SER A 295 10.11 2.96 14.61
C SER A 295 9.35 3.80 13.58
N PHE A 296 9.67 3.63 12.30
CA PHE A 296 8.86 4.20 11.22
C PHE A 296 7.58 3.37 11.08
N VAL A 297 6.43 4.02 11.16
CA VAL A 297 5.12 3.37 11.02
C VAL A 297 4.69 3.50 9.56
N ASN A 298 4.66 2.36 8.86
CA ASN A 298 4.12 2.25 7.52
C ASN A 298 2.64 1.88 7.59
N ILE A 299 1.75 2.67 6.99
CA ILE A 299 0.33 2.30 6.90
C ILE A 299 0.16 1.41 5.68
N ILE A 300 -0.12 0.12 5.89
CA ILE A 300 -0.26 -0.85 4.78
C ILE A 300 -1.70 -0.99 4.30
N GLY A 301 -2.69 -0.61 5.11
CA GLY A 301 -4.09 -0.59 4.68
C GLY A 301 -5.04 0.01 5.71
N ILE A 302 -6.28 0.26 5.28
CA ILE A 302 -7.38 0.70 6.12
C ILE A 302 -8.56 -0.22 5.87
N GLN A 303 -9.05 -0.89 6.91
CA GLN A 303 -10.10 -1.91 6.83
C GLN A 303 -11.15 -1.72 7.92
N LYS A 304 -12.40 -1.51 7.53
CA LYS A 304 -13.55 -1.31 8.45
C LYS A 304 -13.21 -0.34 9.60
N ASP A 305 -12.65 0.82 9.25
CA ASP A 305 -12.20 1.88 10.17
C ASP A 305 -11.00 1.52 11.07
N ASN A 306 -10.41 0.33 10.92
CA ASN A 306 -9.13 -0.02 11.54
C ASN A 306 -7.98 0.34 10.61
N ILE A 307 -6.89 0.79 11.20
CA ILE A 307 -5.65 1.11 10.48
C ILE A 307 -4.71 -0.07 10.65
N ILE A 308 -4.28 -0.66 9.54
CA ILE A 308 -3.28 -1.71 9.53
C ILE A 308 -1.93 -1.07 9.24
N ALA A 309 -1.01 -1.22 10.18
CA ALA A 309 0.31 -0.63 10.12
C ALA A 309 1.40 -1.69 10.27
N SER A 310 2.59 -1.41 9.75
CA SER A 310 3.77 -2.25 9.91
C SER A 310 5.04 -1.47 10.20
N THR A 311 6.03 -2.18 10.77
CA THR A 311 7.43 -1.73 10.82
C THR A 311 8.36 -2.92 10.65
N ASN A 312 9.55 -2.66 10.14
CA ASN A 312 10.60 -3.67 10.02
C ASN A 312 11.42 -3.74 11.32
N MET A 313 11.67 -4.95 11.82
CA MET A 313 12.59 -5.14 12.93
C MET A 313 14.03 -5.12 12.41
N LYS A 314 14.96 -4.40 13.05
CA LYS A 314 16.37 -4.35 12.58
C LYS A 314 17.12 -5.67 12.74
N ASN A 315 16.77 -6.45 13.77
CA ASN A 315 17.54 -7.62 14.20
C ASN A 315 16.94 -8.96 13.73
N LEU A 316 15.82 -8.90 13.03
CA LEU A 316 15.11 -10.06 12.50
C LEU A 316 14.65 -9.66 11.10
N SER A 317 14.71 -10.55 10.11
CA SER A 317 13.99 -10.36 8.83
C SER A 317 12.47 -10.31 9.00
N ASN A 318 11.97 -10.00 10.19
CA ASN A 318 10.58 -10.11 10.59
C ASN A 318 9.92 -8.74 10.56
N THR A 319 8.66 -8.74 10.14
CA THR A 319 7.83 -7.55 10.07
C THR A 319 6.82 -7.59 11.21
N LEU A 320 6.77 -6.52 12.01
CA LEU A 320 5.68 -6.34 12.97
C LEU A 320 4.48 -5.75 12.24
N ILE A 321 3.31 -6.30 12.47
CA ILE A 321 2.04 -5.78 11.98
C ILE A 321 1.12 -5.49 13.15
N TRP A 322 0.47 -4.33 13.11
CA TRP A 322 -0.48 -3.88 14.11
C TRP A 322 -1.84 -3.56 13.52
N LYS A 323 -2.86 -3.84 14.31
CA LYS A 323 -4.19 -3.25 14.14
C LYS A 323 -4.31 -2.07 15.10
N LEU A 324 -4.43 -0.86 14.56
CA LEU A 324 -4.68 0.36 15.32
C LEU A 324 -6.16 0.74 15.24
N ASP A 325 -6.72 1.26 16.33
CA ASP A 325 -8.01 1.94 16.31
C ASP A 325 -7.90 3.34 15.67
N ASN A 326 -9.05 3.99 15.51
CA ASN A 326 -9.15 5.36 14.98
C ASN A 326 -8.65 6.46 15.94
N GLN A 327 -8.06 6.10 17.08
CA GLN A 327 -7.27 6.98 17.96
C GLN A 327 -5.77 6.70 17.87
N GLY A 328 -5.34 5.67 17.14
CA GLY A 328 -3.95 5.26 17.01
C GLY A 328 -3.47 4.28 18.07
N ASN A 329 -4.36 3.75 18.92
CA ASN A 329 -3.99 2.75 19.92
C ASN A 329 -3.87 1.36 19.29
N ILE A 330 -2.84 0.62 19.68
CA ILE A 330 -2.65 -0.78 19.28
C ILE A 330 -3.71 -1.66 19.94
N LYS A 331 -4.46 -2.42 19.14
CA LYS A 331 -5.46 -3.38 19.61
C LYS A 331 -4.98 -4.82 19.51
N GLU A 332 -4.28 -5.14 18.44
CA GLU A 332 -3.73 -6.48 18.16
C GLU A 332 -2.37 -6.32 17.50
N GLN A 333 -1.47 -7.27 17.72
CA GLN A 333 -0.12 -7.28 17.16
C GLN A 333 0.31 -8.68 16.71
N LEU A 334 1.07 -8.71 15.62
CA LEU A 334 1.53 -9.91 14.94
C LEU A 334 3.00 -9.72 14.55
N ILE A 335 3.82 -10.76 14.76
CA ILE A 335 5.15 -10.85 14.16
C ILE A 335 5.05 -11.82 12.99
N LEU A 336 5.33 -11.32 11.80
CA LEU A 336 5.52 -12.14 10.62
C LEU A 336 6.94 -12.68 10.61
N ILE A 337 7.06 -14.00 10.61
CA ILE A 337 8.34 -14.68 10.49
C ILE A 337 8.57 -14.97 9.02
N GLU A 338 9.60 -14.34 8.44
CA GLU A 338 9.96 -14.61 7.05
C GLU A 338 10.68 -15.98 6.95
N PRO A 339 10.40 -16.76 5.89
CA PRO A 339 11.11 -18.01 5.69
C PRO A 339 12.61 -17.77 5.40
N PRO A 340 13.52 -18.59 5.95
CA PRO A 340 14.96 -18.38 5.78
C PRO A 340 15.41 -18.66 4.34
N ASN A 341 16.44 -17.93 3.90
CA ASN A 341 17.11 -18.11 2.58
C ASN A 341 16.22 -17.85 1.36
N LEU A 342 15.15 -17.07 1.50
CA LEU A 342 14.33 -16.61 0.40
C LEU A 342 14.68 -15.18 0.02
N THR A 343 14.57 -14.88 -1.27
CA THR A 343 14.79 -13.52 -1.78
C THR A 343 13.45 -12.79 -1.89
N PHE A 344 13.25 -11.73 -1.12
CA PHE A 344 12.05 -10.88 -1.27
C PHE A 344 11.96 -10.27 -2.68
N LEU A 345 10.79 -10.36 -3.32
CA LEU A 345 10.56 -9.76 -4.65
C LEU A 345 9.49 -8.67 -4.64
N ALA A 346 8.33 -8.95 -4.03
CA ALA A 346 7.21 -8.00 -3.97
C ALA A 346 6.26 -8.35 -2.81
N GLU A 347 5.52 -7.37 -2.30
CA GLU A 347 4.47 -7.56 -1.30
C GLU A 347 3.22 -6.74 -1.63
N SER A 348 2.07 -7.20 -1.12
CA SER A 348 0.86 -6.39 -1.09
C SER A 348 -0.12 -6.87 -0.04
N LEU A 349 -0.81 -5.92 0.60
CA LEU A 349 -2.00 -6.19 1.40
C LEU A 349 -3.25 -5.94 0.54
N SER A 350 -4.10 -6.95 0.40
CA SER A 350 -5.37 -6.82 -0.28
C SER A 350 -6.46 -6.21 0.61
N LYS A 351 -7.55 -5.74 -0.01
CA LYS A 351 -8.71 -5.21 0.70
C LYS A 351 -9.45 -6.26 1.53
N ASP A 352 -9.41 -7.52 1.08
CA ASP A 352 -9.91 -8.67 1.81
C ASP A 352 -8.91 -9.17 2.87
N GLY A 353 -7.86 -8.41 3.19
CA GLY A 353 -6.99 -8.68 4.34
C GLY A 353 -6.00 -9.82 4.13
N ILE A 354 -5.68 -10.15 2.89
CA ILE A 354 -4.63 -11.10 2.56
C ILE A 354 -3.34 -10.33 2.31
N LEU A 355 -2.37 -10.49 3.20
CA LEU A 355 -1.01 -10.08 2.91
C LEU A 355 -0.36 -11.16 2.04
N SER A 356 0.12 -10.75 0.88
CA SER A 356 0.75 -11.64 -0.10
C SER A 356 2.18 -11.18 -0.33
N ILE A 357 3.12 -12.12 -0.23
CA ILE A 357 4.54 -11.86 -0.51
C ILE A 357 5.03 -12.84 -1.55
N LEU A 358 5.80 -12.32 -2.50
CA LEU A 358 6.44 -13.07 -3.56
C LEU A 358 7.92 -13.24 -3.21
N TYR A 359 8.37 -14.49 -3.13
CA TYR A 359 9.76 -14.82 -2.80
C TYR A 359 10.44 -15.59 -3.94
N GLY A 360 11.63 -15.15 -4.32
CA GLY A 360 12.53 -15.84 -5.23
C GLY A 360 13.25 -17.00 -4.56
N GLU A 361 13.29 -18.12 -5.25
CA GLU A 361 13.94 -19.36 -4.85
C GLU A 361 14.90 -19.86 -5.93
N LYS A 362 15.67 -20.93 -5.62
CA LYS A 362 16.60 -21.55 -6.59
C LYS A 362 15.92 -22.10 -7.85
N SER A 363 14.68 -22.57 -7.74
CA SER A 363 13.97 -23.27 -8.83
C SER A 363 12.69 -22.57 -9.30
N GLY A 364 12.42 -21.36 -8.82
CA GLY A 364 11.25 -20.61 -9.22
C GLY A 364 10.96 -19.47 -8.26
N VAL A 365 9.70 -19.07 -8.23
CA VAL A 365 9.20 -18.02 -7.35
C VAL A 365 7.98 -18.55 -6.60
N SER A 366 7.93 -18.33 -5.30
CA SER A 366 6.90 -18.87 -4.42
C SER A 366 6.00 -17.76 -3.89
N VAL A 367 4.70 -18.05 -3.80
CA VAL A 367 3.68 -17.12 -3.31
C VAL A 367 3.31 -17.51 -1.88
N TYR A 368 3.47 -16.57 -0.95
CA TYR A 368 3.16 -16.76 0.47
C TYR A 368 2.01 -15.85 0.88
N TRP A 369 1.07 -16.38 1.66
CA TRP A 369 -0.11 -15.65 2.14
C TRP A 369 -0.21 -15.64 3.67
N TRP A 370 -0.75 -14.53 4.19
CA TRP A 370 -1.24 -14.40 5.55
C TRP A 370 -2.63 -13.78 5.54
N ASN A 371 -3.61 -14.45 6.15
CA ASN A 371 -4.96 -13.95 6.30
C ASN A 371 -5.06 -13.05 7.54
N LEU A 372 -4.76 -11.76 7.37
CA LEU A 372 -4.77 -10.79 8.45
C LEU A 372 -6.17 -10.58 9.05
N ASN A 373 -7.26 -10.84 8.32
CA ASN A 373 -8.60 -10.80 8.92
C ASN A 373 -8.74 -11.80 10.07
N THR A 374 -8.18 -12.99 9.88
CA THR A 374 -8.20 -14.05 10.88
C THR A 374 -7.18 -13.77 11.98
N LEU A 375 -5.96 -13.39 11.60
CA LEU A 375 -4.84 -13.21 12.53
C LEU A 375 -5.00 -11.97 13.44
N LEU A 376 -5.57 -10.87 12.90
CA LEU A 376 -5.77 -9.60 13.62
C LEU A 376 -7.22 -9.35 14.01
N LYS A 377 -8.16 -10.27 13.71
CA LYS A 377 -9.60 -10.14 14.01
C LYS A 377 -10.19 -8.83 13.45
N LEU A 378 -10.20 -8.70 12.12
CA LEU A 378 -10.64 -7.49 11.37
C LEU A 378 -12.11 -7.51 10.99
#